data_AF-S0ET85-F1
#
_entry.id   AF-S0ET85-F1
#
_cell.length_a   1.000
_cell.length_b   1.000
_cell.length_c   1.000
_cell.angle_alpha   90.00
_cell.angle_beta   90.00
_cell.angle_gamma   90.00
#
_symmetry.space_group_name_H-M   'P 1'
#
loop_
_entity.id
_entity.type
_entity.pdbx_description
1 polymer ?
#
loop_
_entity_poly.entity_id
_entity_poly.type
_entity_poly.pdbx_seq_one_letter_code
_entity_poly.pdbx_strand_id
1 'polypeptide(L)'
;MANRAQIQKAAWWLALVLIELLLFSGFPLVNAWARPQFPPIVIETYHLVPGSTDYNAAKNCTLCHVPSGPPERNPYGKDVQRALERAGATMLTPAILHSIDNLDSDGDGYTNAQEFAADTLPGDPNSHPNGPVRVGTSASNSARHVRGNISSDRADATSQEGATGAASSAGSWVQKILFPPHAHHPELVHFPIALFIFGFLLDLLGLKRNNEALHRAAFYNLLGAAIMAPITMITGLLAWQFVLNGEPLKGTVLYHLVFASVTTLLLWGLVGLRVKQKATASSPSAFYWVIGLIGLICILITGYLGGILSGVNG
;
A
#
# COMPACT_ATOMS: atom_id res chain seq x y z
N MET A 1 22.83 -52.91 -2.00
CA MET A 1 23.00 -52.71 -0.54
C MET A 1 23.69 -51.36 -0.34
N ALA A 2 23.00 -50.35 0.20
CA ALA A 2 23.62 -49.05 0.44
C ALA A 2 24.72 -49.19 1.51
N ASN A 3 25.93 -48.73 1.22
CA ASN A 3 27.06 -48.73 2.17
C ASN A 3 26.64 -47.94 3.43
N ARG A 4 26.98 -48.42 4.64
CA ARG A 4 26.71 -47.74 5.92
C ARG A 4 27.06 -46.24 5.90
N ALA A 5 28.08 -45.85 5.14
CA ALA A 5 28.47 -44.45 4.94
C ALA A 5 27.40 -43.61 4.22
N GLN A 6 26.64 -44.19 3.28
CA GLN A 6 25.55 -43.52 2.57
C GLN A 6 24.35 -43.29 3.49
N ILE A 7 24.02 -44.28 4.33
CA ILE A 7 22.93 -44.19 5.31
C ILE A 7 23.26 -43.15 6.38
N GLN A 8 24.51 -43.10 6.87
CA GLN A 8 24.94 -42.08 7.81
C GLN A 8 24.88 -40.68 7.19
N LYS A 9 25.35 -40.48 5.96
CA LYS A 9 25.24 -39.18 5.28
C LYS A 9 23.80 -38.74 5.10
N ALA A 10 22.89 -39.64 4.71
CA ALA A 10 21.47 -39.33 4.59
C ALA A 10 20.82 -38.95 5.94
N ALA A 11 21.21 -39.63 7.02
CA ALA A 11 20.75 -39.30 8.37
C ALA A 11 21.24 -37.92 8.85
N TRP A 12 22.49 -37.56 8.56
CA TRP A 12 23.03 -36.23 8.85
C TRP A 12 22.36 -35.12 8.02
N TRP A 13 22.01 -35.40 6.76
CA TRP A 13 21.25 -34.47 5.91
C TRP A 13 19.82 -34.26 6.42
N LEU A 14 19.12 -35.32 6.82
CA LEU A 14 17.78 -35.21 7.40
C LEU A 14 17.79 -34.47 8.74
N ALA A 15 18.78 -34.70 9.58
CA ALA A 15 18.95 -33.98 10.85
C ALA A 15 19.20 -32.47 10.63
N LEU A 16 20.03 -32.12 9.63
CA LEU A 16 20.27 -30.72 9.27
C LEU A 16 19.02 -30.03 8.70
N VAL A 17 18.26 -30.70 7.84
CA VAL A 17 17.00 -30.16 7.30
C VAL A 17 15.95 -29.99 8.39
N LEU A 18 15.86 -30.92 9.35
CA LEU A 18 14.98 -30.80 10.52
C LEU A 18 15.39 -29.67 11.46
N ILE A 19 16.70 -29.47 11.68
CA ILE A 19 17.21 -28.35 12.47
C ILE A 19 16.96 -27.01 11.77
N GLU A 20 17.16 -26.92 10.45
CA GLU A 20 16.81 -25.71 9.69
C GLU A 20 15.29 -25.45 9.74
N LEU A 21 14.44 -26.46 9.56
CA LEU A 21 12.99 -26.33 9.72
C LEU A 21 12.58 -25.89 11.13
N LEU A 22 13.24 -26.38 12.18
CA LEU A 22 13.01 -26.00 13.58
C LEU A 22 13.54 -24.59 13.92
N LEU A 23 14.59 -24.13 13.24
CA LEU A 23 15.11 -22.77 13.39
C LEU A 23 14.28 -21.74 12.60
N PHE A 24 13.66 -22.15 11.49
CA PHE A 24 12.74 -21.31 10.72
C PHE A 24 11.31 -21.29 11.27
N SER A 25 10.86 -22.31 12.02
CA SER A 25 9.58 -22.27 12.74
C SER A 25 9.60 -21.39 13.99
N GLY A 26 10.80 -21.02 14.46
CA GLY A 26 11.03 -20.13 15.60
C GLY A 26 11.29 -18.67 15.24
N PHE A 27 11.32 -18.30 13.95
CA PHE A 27 11.24 -16.88 13.60
C PHE A 27 9.83 -16.43 13.98
N PRO A 28 9.65 -15.54 14.98
CA PRO A 28 8.36 -14.91 15.13
C PRO A 28 8.07 -14.32 13.76
N LEU A 29 6.93 -14.71 13.19
CA LEU A 29 6.31 -13.96 12.12
C LEU A 29 6.33 -12.53 12.62
N VAL A 30 7.30 -11.74 12.16
CA VAL A 30 7.26 -10.30 12.31
C VAL A 30 5.95 -9.98 11.65
N ASN A 31 4.95 -9.70 12.49
CA ASN A 31 3.63 -9.29 12.07
C ASN A 31 3.91 -8.30 10.96
N ALA A 32 3.60 -8.66 9.72
CA ALA A 32 3.63 -7.68 8.65
C ALA A 32 2.72 -6.58 9.20
N TRP A 33 3.23 -5.37 9.36
CA TRP A 33 2.44 -4.23 9.82
C TRP A 33 1.44 -3.95 8.69
N ALA A 34 0.37 -4.74 8.68
CA ALA A 34 -0.77 -4.56 7.84
C ALA A 34 -1.25 -3.15 8.13
N ARG A 35 -1.41 -2.37 7.07
CA ARG A 35 -1.91 -0.99 7.16
C ARG A 35 -3.08 -0.94 8.13
N PRO A 36 -3.17 0.07 9.01
CA PRO A 36 -4.30 0.17 9.90
C PRO A 36 -5.57 0.21 9.05
N GLN A 37 -6.45 -0.76 9.30
CA GLN A 37 -7.64 -1.02 8.48
C GLN A 37 -8.75 -0.01 8.82
N PHE A 38 -8.45 1.30 8.80
CA PHE A 38 -9.37 2.33 9.26
C PHE A 38 -10.70 2.30 8.48
N PRO A 39 -10.76 2.33 7.12
CA PRO A 39 -12.04 2.33 6.43
C PRO A 39 -12.86 1.05 6.64
N PRO A 40 -12.30 -0.17 6.50
CA PRO A 40 -13.05 -1.40 6.77
C PRO A 40 -13.60 -1.48 8.20
N ILE A 41 -12.83 -1.04 9.20
CA ILE A 41 -13.26 -1.09 10.60
C ILE A 41 -14.43 -0.14 10.83
N VAL A 42 -14.40 1.07 10.28
CA VAL A 42 -15.53 2.01 10.40
C VAL A 42 -16.78 1.48 9.69
N ILE A 43 -16.62 0.97 8.45
CA ILE A 43 -17.73 0.42 7.67
C ILE A 43 -18.41 -0.72 8.42
N GLU A 44 -17.62 -1.61 9.03
CA GLU A 44 -18.15 -2.73 9.82
C GLU A 44 -18.77 -2.26 11.14
N THR A 45 -18.11 -1.34 11.85
CA THR A 45 -18.55 -0.87 13.19
C THR A 45 -19.90 -0.18 13.13
N TYR A 46 -20.13 0.67 12.13
CA TYR A 46 -21.38 1.42 11.97
C TYR A 46 -22.31 0.80 10.91
N HIS A 47 -21.95 -0.36 10.36
CA HIS A 47 -22.72 -1.05 9.32
C HIS A 47 -23.10 -0.15 8.13
N LEU A 48 -22.13 0.62 7.63
CA LEU A 48 -22.35 1.64 6.60
C LEU A 48 -22.85 1.01 5.27
N VAL A 49 -23.87 1.63 4.69
CA VAL A 49 -24.54 1.11 3.49
C VAL A 49 -23.75 1.49 2.22
N PRO A 50 -23.43 0.55 1.32
CA PRO A 50 -22.73 0.89 0.09
C PRO A 50 -23.43 1.99 -0.73
N GLY A 51 -22.75 3.11 -0.92
CA GLY A 51 -23.23 4.26 -1.68
C GLY A 51 -23.83 5.39 -0.85
N SER A 52 -23.97 5.22 0.47
CA SER A 52 -24.32 6.29 1.41
C SER A 52 -23.22 7.35 1.50
N THR A 53 -23.57 8.52 2.03
CA THR A 53 -22.67 9.67 2.17
C THR A 53 -21.49 9.34 3.09
N ASP A 54 -21.77 8.76 4.26
CA ASP A 54 -20.76 8.31 5.22
C ASP A 54 -19.86 7.18 4.68
N TYR A 55 -20.41 6.23 3.91
CA TYR A 55 -19.68 5.15 3.26
C TYR A 55 -18.71 5.68 2.22
N ASN A 56 -19.16 6.62 1.39
CA ASN A 56 -18.32 7.25 0.38
C ASN A 56 -17.23 8.09 1.04
N ALA A 57 -17.55 8.81 2.11
CA ALA A 57 -16.56 9.56 2.88
C ALA A 57 -15.52 8.64 3.55
N ALA A 58 -15.93 7.50 4.11
CA ALA A 58 -15.02 6.50 4.67
C ALA A 58 -14.07 5.94 3.61
N LYS A 59 -14.59 5.58 2.43
CA LYS A 59 -13.78 5.07 1.31
C LYS A 59 -12.80 6.07 0.74
N ASN A 60 -13.20 7.34 0.68
CA ASN A 60 -12.38 8.42 0.14
C ASN A 60 -11.51 9.09 1.22
N CYS A 61 -11.44 8.51 2.42
CA CYS A 61 -10.71 9.02 3.58
C CYS A 61 -11.20 10.38 4.12
N THR A 62 -12.24 10.98 3.54
CA THR A 62 -12.78 12.28 3.94
C THR A 62 -13.67 12.23 5.18
N LEU A 63 -13.96 11.03 5.70
CA LEU A 63 -14.66 10.90 6.98
C LEU A 63 -13.81 11.39 8.16
N CYS A 64 -12.49 11.16 8.12
CA CYS A 64 -11.56 11.59 9.19
C CYS A 64 -10.57 12.69 8.73
N HIS A 65 -10.49 12.95 7.42
CA HIS A 65 -9.59 13.94 6.85
C HIS A 65 -10.35 15.04 6.14
N VAL A 66 -9.75 16.24 6.10
CA VAL A 66 -10.29 17.32 5.27
C VAL A 66 -10.17 16.92 3.79
N PRO A 67 -11.14 17.28 2.92
CA PRO A 67 -10.99 17.09 1.48
C PRO A 67 -9.71 17.78 0.96
N SER A 68 -8.87 17.15 0.13
CA SER A 68 -9.06 15.94 -0.69
C SER A 68 -8.60 14.61 -0.06
N GLY A 69 -8.37 14.56 1.26
CA GLY A 69 -7.87 13.40 1.98
C GLY A 69 -6.67 13.71 2.89
N PRO A 70 -5.94 12.70 3.39
CA PRO A 70 -4.77 12.88 4.25
C PRO A 70 -3.74 13.90 3.70
N PRO A 71 -2.95 14.57 4.56
CA PRO A 71 -2.68 14.24 5.97
C PRO A 71 -3.53 14.98 7.01
N GLU A 72 -4.17 16.09 6.64
CA GLU A 72 -4.85 16.96 7.61
C GLU A 72 -6.17 16.33 8.08
N ARG A 73 -6.42 16.36 9.40
CA ARG A 73 -7.59 15.74 10.03
C ARG A 73 -8.71 16.75 10.20
N ASN A 74 -9.94 16.34 9.88
CA ASN A 74 -11.14 17.09 10.22
C ASN A 74 -11.44 16.97 11.74
N PRO A 75 -12.45 17.66 12.28
CA PRO A 75 -12.78 17.60 13.70
C PRO A 75 -12.99 16.17 14.24
N TYR A 76 -13.83 15.35 13.59
CA TYR A 76 -14.01 13.93 13.93
C TYR A 76 -12.71 13.13 13.93
N GLY A 77 -11.86 13.30 12.91
CA GLY A 77 -10.57 12.63 12.82
C GLY A 77 -9.61 13.01 13.95
N LYS A 78 -9.69 14.24 14.46
CA LYS A 78 -8.93 14.65 15.66
C LYS A 78 -9.46 13.95 16.90
N ASP A 79 -10.76 13.73 17.02
CA ASP A 79 -11.33 12.94 18.13
C ASP A 79 -10.97 11.47 18.07
N VAL A 80 -10.97 10.86 16.87
CA VAL A 80 -10.45 9.50 16.65
C VAL A 80 -8.97 9.42 17.06
N GLN A 81 -8.16 10.41 16.69
CA GLN A 81 -6.75 10.47 17.10
C GLN A 81 -6.61 10.55 18.62
N ARG A 82 -7.35 11.44 19.29
CA ARG A 82 -7.34 11.56 20.75
C ARG A 82 -7.79 10.26 21.43
N ALA A 83 -8.75 9.55 20.87
CA ALA A 83 -9.23 8.28 21.39
C ALA A 83 -8.17 7.17 21.27
N LEU A 84 -7.46 7.11 20.13
CA LEU A 84 -6.32 6.20 19.94
C LEU A 84 -5.19 6.47 20.93
N GLU A 85 -4.83 7.75 21.12
CA GLU A 85 -3.80 8.18 22.07
C GLU A 85 -4.15 7.81 23.51
N ARG A 86 -5.41 8.06 23.93
CA ARG A 86 -5.90 7.67 25.26
C ARG A 86 -5.92 6.16 25.47
N ALA A 87 -6.20 5.39 24.42
CA ALA A 87 -6.18 3.93 24.45
C ALA A 87 -4.76 3.34 24.35
N GLY A 88 -3.74 4.16 24.08
CA GLY A 88 -2.38 3.67 23.78
C GLY A 88 -2.34 2.77 22.56
N ALA A 89 -3.29 2.93 21.62
CA ALA A 89 -3.50 2.04 20.50
C ALA A 89 -3.04 2.68 19.19
N THR A 90 -2.33 1.89 18.37
CA THR A 90 -1.95 2.28 17.00
C THR A 90 -2.99 1.83 15.96
N MET A 91 -3.91 0.94 16.35
CA MET A 91 -4.95 0.37 15.50
C MET A 91 -6.33 0.81 15.98
N LEU A 92 -7.19 1.18 15.03
CA LEU A 92 -8.60 1.43 15.33
C LEU A 92 -9.28 0.14 15.78
N THR A 93 -10.23 0.26 16.70
CA THR A 93 -11.12 -0.85 17.08
C THR A 93 -12.55 -0.32 17.18
N PRO A 94 -13.57 -1.19 17.07
CA PRO A 94 -14.96 -0.79 17.32
C PRO A 94 -15.14 -0.12 18.69
N ALA A 95 -14.44 -0.60 19.72
CA ALA A 95 -14.49 0.00 21.05
C ALA A 95 -13.96 1.44 21.10
N ILE A 96 -12.91 1.75 20.33
CA ILE A 96 -12.35 3.11 20.24
C ILE A 96 -13.32 4.04 19.49
N LEU A 97 -13.95 3.54 18.42
CA LEU A 97 -14.98 4.29 17.69
C LEU A 97 -16.19 4.61 18.59
N HIS A 98 -16.75 3.60 19.24
CA HIS A 98 -17.87 3.79 20.16
C HIS A 98 -17.54 4.64 21.39
N SER A 99 -16.25 4.78 21.76
CA SER A 99 -15.84 5.64 22.87
C SER A 99 -16.08 7.13 22.62
N ILE A 100 -16.23 7.52 21.35
CA ILE A 100 -16.46 8.91 20.93
C ILE A 100 -17.87 9.15 20.37
N ASP A 101 -18.77 8.15 20.42
CA ASP A 101 -20.14 8.23 19.88
C ASP A 101 -20.95 9.42 20.41
N ASN A 102 -20.74 9.78 21.67
CA ASN A 102 -21.46 10.86 22.36
C ASN A 102 -20.81 12.25 22.18
N LEU A 103 -19.69 12.34 21.46
CA LEU A 103 -19.08 13.64 21.15
C LEU A 103 -19.79 14.29 19.97
N ASP A 104 -19.92 15.60 20.04
CA ASP A 104 -20.23 16.46 18.90
C ASP A 104 -18.88 17.01 18.42
N SER A 105 -18.31 16.37 17.39
CA SER A 105 -16.91 16.63 17.03
C SER A 105 -16.75 17.96 16.29
N ASP A 106 -17.75 18.38 15.53
CA ASP A 106 -17.69 19.57 14.67
C ASP A 106 -18.52 20.76 15.18
N GLY A 107 -19.30 20.56 16.25
CA GLY A 107 -19.99 21.59 17.01
C GLY A 107 -21.34 22.00 16.42
N ASP A 108 -21.96 21.15 15.61
CA ASP A 108 -23.22 21.43 14.92
C ASP A 108 -24.48 21.08 15.75
N GLY A 109 -24.29 20.52 16.95
CA GLY A 109 -25.34 20.13 17.89
C GLY A 109 -25.79 18.68 17.79
N TYR A 110 -25.17 17.84 16.96
CA TYR A 110 -25.42 16.41 16.87
C TYR A 110 -24.21 15.61 17.34
N THR A 111 -24.49 14.48 17.99
CA THR A 111 -23.42 13.56 18.36
C THR A 111 -23.00 12.71 17.17
N ASN A 112 -21.75 12.25 17.13
CA ASN A 112 -21.22 11.38 16.08
C ASN A 112 -22.15 10.18 15.79
N ALA A 113 -22.71 9.54 16.82
CA ALA A 113 -23.63 8.41 16.65
C ALA A 113 -24.95 8.80 15.99
N GLN A 114 -25.48 10.00 16.27
CA GLN A 114 -26.67 10.53 15.60
C GLN A 114 -26.40 10.79 14.13
N GLU A 115 -25.19 11.23 13.80
CA GLU A 115 -24.83 11.52 12.42
C GLU A 115 -24.62 10.27 11.58
N PHE A 116 -23.93 9.24 12.10
CA PHE A 116 -23.85 7.94 11.44
C PHE A 116 -25.24 7.30 11.27
N ALA A 117 -26.12 7.46 12.26
CA ALA A 117 -27.49 6.96 12.16
C ALA A 117 -28.32 7.70 11.08
N ALA A 118 -27.90 8.89 10.67
CA ALA A 118 -28.58 9.75 9.70
C ALA A 118 -27.90 9.83 8.32
N ASP A 119 -26.87 9.02 8.06
CA ASP A 119 -26.03 9.11 6.85
C ASP A 119 -25.41 10.51 6.65
N THR A 120 -24.85 11.05 7.73
CA THR A 120 -24.24 12.39 7.80
C THR A 120 -22.80 12.31 8.33
N LEU A 121 -22.07 13.43 8.37
CA LEU A 121 -20.61 13.40 8.46
C LEU A 121 -20.12 14.13 9.72
N PRO A 122 -19.63 13.42 10.74
CA PRO A 122 -19.28 14.01 12.04
C PRO A 122 -18.12 14.99 12.08
N GLY A 123 -17.50 15.25 10.94
CA GLY A 123 -16.42 16.22 10.80
C GLY A 123 -16.76 17.38 9.87
N ASP A 124 -18.02 17.54 9.45
CA ASP A 124 -18.48 18.61 8.58
C ASP A 124 -19.78 19.25 9.12
N PRO A 125 -19.69 20.46 9.71
CA PRO A 125 -20.84 21.14 10.31
C PRO A 125 -21.98 21.46 9.34
N ASN A 126 -21.77 21.26 8.03
CA ASN A 126 -22.78 21.44 6.99
C ASN A 126 -23.50 20.13 6.61
N SER A 127 -23.09 19.01 7.18
CA SER A 127 -23.59 17.67 6.88
C SER A 127 -24.18 17.06 8.15
N HIS A 128 -25.42 17.42 8.45
CA HIS A 128 -26.05 17.14 9.72
C HIS A 128 -27.51 16.64 9.57
N PRO A 129 -28.07 15.91 10.55
CA PRO A 129 -29.38 15.25 10.44
C PRO A 129 -30.56 16.17 10.05
N ASN A 130 -30.51 17.45 10.43
CA ASN A 130 -31.54 18.45 10.11
C ASN A 130 -31.14 19.42 8.96
N GLY A 131 -30.10 19.09 8.20
CA GLY A 131 -29.64 19.87 7.05
C GLY A 131 -30.49 19.62 5.79
N PRO A 132 -30.29 20.39 4.71
CA PRO A 132 -30.93 20.09 3.44
C PRO A 132 -30.52 18.68 2.99
N VAL A 133 -31.49 17.76 2.95
CA VAL A 133 -31.31 16.35 2.57
C VAL A 133 -30.55 16.28 1.25
N ARG A 134 -29.27 15.91 1.30
CA ARG A 134 -28.53 15.53 0.10
C ARG A 134 -28.93 14.12 -0.24
N VAL A 135 -30.01 14.02 -1.01
CA VAL A 135 -30.50 12.75 -1.56
C VAL A 135 -29.34 12.09 -2.31
N GLY A 136 -28.73 11.09 -1.69
CA GLY A 136 -28.04 10.03 -2.39
C GLY A 136 -29.05 9.43 -3.35
N THR A 137 -28.88 9.68 -4.65
CA THR A 137 -29.77 9.16 -5.68
C THR A 137 -29.68 7.63 -5.68
N SER A 138 -30.67 6.99 -5.05
CA SER A 138 -31.05 5.61 -5.32
C SER A 138 -32.56 5.47 -5.19
N ALA A 139 -33.17 5.49 -6.38
CA ALA A 139 -34.50 5.04 -6.78
C ALA A 139 -35.48 4.54 -5.69
N SER A 140 -36.61 5.23 -5.57
CA SER A 140 -37.88 4.57 -5.30
C SER A 140 -38.99 5.16 -6.18
N ASN A 141 -39.44 4.38 -7.16
CA ASN A 141 -40.67 4.65 -7.91
C ASN A 141 -41.87 4.63 -6.94
N SER A 142 -42.59 5.74 -6.84
CA SER A 142 -44.03 5.73 -6.52
C SER A 142 -44.69 7.01 -6.98
N ALA A 143 -45.78 6.80 -7.71
CA ALA A 143 -46.55 7.77 -8.47
C ALA A 143 -47.16 8.90 -7.63
N ARG A 144 -47.15 10.14 -8.16
CA ARG A 144 -48.33 11.01 -8.07
C ARG A 144 -48.40 12.02 -9.23
N HIS A 145 -49.53 11.90 -9.90
CA HIS A 145 -50.07 12.66 -11.02
C HIS A 145 -50.45 14.09 -10.59
N VAL A 146 -49.89 15.15 -11.21
CA VAL A 146 -50.57 16.46 -11.38
C VAL A 146 -50.11 17.10 -12.69
N ARG A 147 -51.09 17.58 -13.45
CA ARG A 147 -51.05 18.21 -14.78
C ARG A 147 -51.24 19.73 -14.61
N GLY A 148 -50.51 20.55 -15.39
CA GLY A 148 -50.79 21.97 -15.62
C GLY A 148 -49.59 22.68 -16.28
N ASN A 149 -49.51 22.77 -17.62
CA ASN A 149 -50.02 23.80 -18.55
C ASN A 149 -49.13 25.07 -18.71
N ILE A 150 -48.44 25.11 -19.86
CA ILE A 150 -48.20 26.22 -20.81
C ILE A 150 -47.79 27.61 -20.26
N SER A 151 -46.59 28.07 -20.63
CA SER A 151 -46.42 29.25 -21.52
C SER A 151 -45.00 29.38 -22.06
N SER A 152 -44.93 29.65 -23.35
CA SER A 152 -43.78 29.98 -24.17
C SER A 152 -43.00 31.19 -23.67
N ASP A 153 -41.67 31.14 -23.77
CA ASP A 153 -40.87 32.19 -24.40
C ASP A 153 -39.54 31.62 -24.92
N ARG A 154 -39.28 31.88 -26.22
CA ARG A 154 -37.97 31.78 -26.89
C ARG A 154 -37.25 33.12 -26.59
N ALA A 155 -35.93 33.26 -26.51
CA ALA A 155 -34.83 32.57 -27.16
C ALA A 155 -33.50 32.86 -26.44
N ASP A 156 -32.52 31.98 -26.70
CA ASP A 156 -31.14 32.29 -27.13
C ASP A 156 -30.05 31.61 -26.28
N ALA A 157 -28.93 31.31 -26.95
CA ALA A 157 -27.73 30.54 -26.56
C ALA A 157 -27.70 29.06 -27.00
N THR A 158 -27.56 28.90 -28.32
CA THR A 158 -26.55 28.05 -28.98
C THR A 158 -25.99 26.84 -28.21
N SER A 159 -26.50 25.67 -28.58
CA SER A 159 -25.89 24.36 -28.37
C SER A 159 -24.70 24.14 -29.32
N GLN A 160 -23.52 23.92 -28.76
CA GLN A 160 -22.49 23.05 -29.37
C GLN A 160 -22.01 22.06 -28.31
N GLU A 161 -22.78 21.00 -28.10
CA GLU A 161 -22.28 19.73 -27.58
C GLU A 161 -21.76 18.91 -28.75
N GLY A 162 -20.51 18.48 -28.68
CA GLY A 162 -19.91 17.64 -29.70
C GLY A 162 -18.49 17.21 -29.36
N ALA A 163 -18.37 16.00 -28.79
CA ALA A 163 -17.19 15.14 -28.84
C ALA A 163 -16.00 15.42 -27.89
N THR A 164 -16.19 15.35 -26.56
CA THR A 164 -15.09 15.03 -25.63
C THR A 164 -15.45 14.08 -24.47
N GLY A 165 -16.72 13.68 -24.31
CA GLY A 165 -17.20 12.94 -23.13
C GLY A 165 -17.01 11.41 -23.12
N ALA A 166 -16.63 10.78 -24.23
CA ALA A 166 -16.55 9.31 -24.31
C ALA A 166 -15.15 8.74 -24.00
N ALA A 167 -14.10 9.55 -24.08
CA ALA A 167 -12.72 9.09 -23.85
C ALA A 167 -12.30 9.14 -22.36
N SER A 168 -12.95 9.97 -21.53
CA SER A 168 -12.63 10.14 -20.11
C SER A 168 -13.28 9.08 -19.20
N SER A 169 -14.44 8.54 -19.57
CA SER A 169 -15.10 7.48 -18.80
C SER A 169 -14.47 6.11 -19.05
N ALA A 170 -13.97 5.86 -20.27
CA ALA A 170 -13.30 4.61 -20.63
C ALA A 170 -11.95 4.42 -19.92
N GLY A 171 -11.19 5.51 -19.72
CA GLY A 171 -9.96 5.47 -18.92
C GLY A 171 -10.23 5.18 -17.44
N SER A 172 -11.33 5.71 -16.89
CA SER A 172 -11.67 5.61 -15.46
C SER A 172 -11.95 4.18 -15.00
N TRP A 173 -12.68 3.37 -15.78
CA TRP A 173 -12.97 1.98 -15.39
C TRP A 173 -11.77 1.06 -15.64
N VAL A 174 -11.02 1.26 -16.72
CA VAL A 174 -9.77 0.52 -16.99
C VAL A 174 -8.74 0.81 -15.90
N GLN A 175 -8.62 2.06 -15.46
CA GLN A 175 -7.74 2.48 -14.37
C GLN A 175 -8.18 1.91 -13.02
N LYS A 176 -9.49 1.83 -12.74
CA LYS A 176 -10.04 1.17 -11.54
C LYS A 176 -9.85 -0.35 -11.52
N ILE A 177 -9.82 -1.00 -12.69
CA ILE A 177 -9.62 -2.45 -12.81
C ILE A 177 -8.12 -2.83 -12.82
N LEU A 178 -7.27 -2.03 -13.47
CA LEU A 178 -5.83 -2.29 -13.55
C LEU A 178 -5.06 -1.81 -12.32
N PHE A 179 -5.57 -0.79 -11.61
CA PHE A 179 -4.94 -0.21 -10.43
C PHE A 179 -5.98 -0.04 -9.31
N PRO A 180 -6.25 -1.10 -8.54
CA PRO A 180 -7.07 -0.99 -7.33
C PRO A 180 -6.50 0.10 -6.40
N PRO A 181 -7.32 0.73 -5.53
CA PRO A 181 -6.91 1.78 -4.57
C PRO A 181 -5.93 1.30 -3.49
N HIS A 182 -5.31 0.13 -3.67
CA HIS A 182 -4.18 -0.37 -2.92
C HIS A 182 -3.05 -0.48 -3.92
N ALA A 183 -2.23 0.57 -4.03
CA ALA A 183 -1.03 0.53 -4.84
C ALA A 183 -0.28 -0.78 -4.51
N HIS A 184 -0.21 -1.74 -5.43
CA HIS A 184 0.49 -3.02 -5.21
C HIS A 184 2.01 -2.84 -4.99
N HIS A 185 2.50 -1.62 -5.13
CA HIS A 185 3.89 -1.26 -4.95
C HIS A 185 4.46 -1.76 -3.59
N PRO A 186 3.84 -1.52 -2.42
CA PRO A 186 4.35 -2.03 -1.14
C PRO A 186 4.24 -3.54 -0.95
N GLU A 187 3.42 -4.23 -1.75
CA GLU A 187 3.42 -5.69 -1.76
C GLU A 187 4.63 -6.19 -2.56
N LEU A 188 4.86 -5.61 -3.75
CA LEU A 188 5.91 -6.02 -4.68
C LEU A 188 7.33 -5.74 -4.17
N VAL A 189 7.54 -4.72 -3.34
CA VAL A 189 8.88 -4.38 -2.80
C VAL A 189 9.51 -5.52 -2.00
N HIS A 190 8.74 -6.42 -1.41
CA HIS A 190 9.28 -7.52 -0.61
C HIS A 190 10.09 -8.51 -1.45
N PHE A 191 9.71 -8.74 -2.72
CA PHE A 191 10.37 -9.71 -3.58
C PHE A 191 11.83 -9.34 -3.90
N PRO A 192 12.15 -8.18 -4.49
CA PRO A 192 13.53 -7.83 -4.79
C PRO A 192 14.38 -7.70 -3.52
N ILE A 193 13.80 -7.21 -2.41
CA ILE A 193 14.50 -7.07 -1.13
C ILE A 193 14.87 -8.44 -0.57
N ALA A 194 13.90 -9.34 -0.45
CA ALA A 194 14.11 -10.68 0.12
C ALA A 194 15.07 -11.50 -0.74
N LEU A 195 14.88 -11.51 -2.06
CA LEU A 195 15.74 -12.24 -3.00
C LEU A 195 17.18 -11.71 -2.95
N PHE A 196 17.38 -10.39 -2.87
CA PHE A 196 18.73 -9.83 -2.77
C PHE A 196 19.41 -10.21 -1.45
N ILE A 197 18.75 -10.00 -0.31
CA ILE A 197 19.33 -10.28 1.01
C ILE A 197 19.61 -11.78 1.15
N PHE A 198 18.65 -12.63 0.78
CA PHE A 198 18.83 -14.07 0.85
C PHE A 198 19.94 -14.55 -0.09
N GLY A 199 19.97 -14.05 -1.33
CA GLY A 199 21.06 -14.34 -2.27
C GLY A 199 22.43 -13.94 -1.72
N PHE A 200 22.55 -12.75 -1.14
CA PHE A 200 23.79 -12.26 -0.55
C PHE A 200 24.27 -13.13 0.63
N LEU A 201 23.34 -13.59 1.49
CA LEU A 201 23.64 -14.52 2.58
C LEU A 201 24.06 -15.90 2.08
N LEU A 202 23.37 -16.43 1.06
CA LEU A 202 23.74 -17.70 0.42
C LEU A 202 25.16 -17.63 -0.17
N ASP A 203 25.55 -16.50 -0.73
CA ASP A 203 26.90 -16.30 -1.24
C ASP A 203 27.96 -16.28 -0.14
N LEU A 204 27.68 -15.63 0.99
CA LEU A 204 28.56 -15.65 2.16
C LEU A 204 28.69 -17.08 2.73
N LEU A 205 27.57 -17.80 2.81
CA LEU A 205 27.56 -19.19 3.27
C LEU A 205 28.28 -20.12 2.28
N GLY A 206 28.15 -19.85 0.98
CA GLY A 206 28.85 -20.56 -0.09
C GLY A 206 30.37 -20.45 0.06
N LEU A 207 30.88 -19.24 0.38
CA LEU A 207 32.30 -19.05 0.68
C LEU A 207 32.73 -19.83 1.92
N LYS A 208 31.97 -19.73 3.02
CA LYS A 208 32.30 -20.41 4.28
C LYS A 208 32.30 -21.94 4.14
N ARG A 209 31.38 -22.48 3.35
CA ARG A 209 31.20 -23.94 3.15
C ARG A 209 31.91 -24.48 1.91
N ASN A 210 32.58 -23.65 1.11
CA ASN A 210 33.14 -24.00 -0.19
C ASN A 210 32.16 -24.79 -1.08
N ASN A 211 30.89 -24.38 -1.11
CA ASN A 211 29.83 -25.11 -1.79
C ASN A 211 29.31 -24.36 -3.01
N GLU A 212 29.59 -24.91 -4.20
CA GLU A 212 29.18 -24.33 -5.48
C GLU A 212 27.65 -24.24 -5.65
N ALA A 213 26.89 -25.17 -5.06
CA ALA A 213 25.43 -25.13 -5.13
C ALA A 213 24.84 -23.88 -4.45
N LEU A 214 25.45 -23.44 -3.34
CA LEU A 214 25.05 -22.22 -2.65
C LEU A 214 25.32 -20.97 -3.51
N HIS A 215 26.47 -20.91 -4.18
CA HIS A 215 26.78 -19.82 -5.11
C HIS A 215 25.85 -19.79 -6.33
N ARG A 216 25.44 -20.96 -6.83
CA ARG A 216 24.44 -21.05 -7.91
C ARG A 216 23.08 -20.55 -7.44
N ALA A 217 22.63 -20.98 -6.26
CA ALA A 217 21.38 -20.51 -5.67
C ALA A 217 21.40 -18.99 -5.41
N ALA A 218 22.51 -18.46 -4.90
CA ALA A 218 22.72 -17.03 -4.70
C ALA A 218 22.62 -16.23 -6.00
N PHE A 219 23.23 -16.73 -7.08
CA PHE A 219 23.15 -16.10 -8.41
C PHE A 219 21.71 -16.01 -8.93
N TYR A 220 20.91 -17.09 -8.82
CA TYR A 220 19.52 -17.06 -9.27
C TYR A 220 18.65 -16.13 -8.42
N ASN A 221 18.91 -16.06 -7.11
CA ASN A 221 18.25 -15.10 -6.23
C ASN A 221 18.58 -13.65 -6.63
N LEU A 222 19.86 -13.34 -6.85
CA LEU A 222 20.30 -12.02 -7.29
C LEU A 222 19.69 -11.65 -8.67
N LEU A 223 19.63 -12.61 -9.61
CA LEU A 223 19.00 -12.40 -10.90
C LEU A 223 17.50 -12.13 -10.77
N GLY A 224 16.80 -12.91 -9.94
CA GLY A 224 15.39 -12.68 -9.62
C GLY A 224 15.16 -11.31 -9.01
N ALA A 225 16.01 -10.87 -8.07
CA ALA A 225 15.96 -9.53 -7.50
C ALA A 225 16.14 -8.45 -8.56
N ALA A 226 17.12 -8.60 -9.46
CA ALA A 226 17.40 -7.64 -10.53
C ALA A 226 16.25 -7.54 -11.55
N ILE A 227 15.50 -8.62 -11.79
CA ILE A 227 14.32 -8.64 -12.66
C ILE A 227 13.10 -8.01 -11.95
N MET A 228 12.89 -8.32 -10.67
CA MET A 228 11.75 -7.79 -9.91
C MET A 228 11.90 -6.30 -9.56
N ALA A 229 13.12 -5.79 -9.40
CA ALA A 229 13.38 -4.39 -9.10
C ALA A 229 12.77 -3.40 -10.11
N PRO A 230 13.00 -3.51 -11.44
CA PRO A 230 12.37 -2.62 -12.43
C PRO A 230 10.85 -2.77 -12.49
N ILE A 231 10.31 -3.98 -12.30
CA ILE A 231 8.86 -4.20 -12.22
C ILE A 231 8.28 -3.42 -11.04
N THR A 232 8.91 -3.54 -9.87
CA THR A 232 8.53 -2.82 -8.66
C THR A 232 8.64 -1.31 -8.85
N MET A 233 9.72 -0.84 -9.49
CA MET A 233 9.91 0.57 -9.84
C MET A 233 8.77 1.12 -10.70
N ILE A 234 8.38 0.39 -11.76
CA ILE A 234 7.28 0.77 -12.65
C ILE A 234 5.98 0.91 -11.84
N THR A 235 5.67 -0.04 -10.96
CA THR A 235 4.48 0.06 -10.11
C THR A 235 4.52 1.25 -9.14
N GLY A 236 5.72 1.65 -8.68
CA GLY A 236 5.91 2.85 -7.86
C GLY A 236 5.70 4.14 -8.63
N LEU A 237 6.19 4.22 -9.87
CA LEU A 237 5.96 5.36 -10.77
C LEU A 237 4.48 5.51 -11.13
N LEU A 238 3.79 4.39 -11.37
CA LEU A 238 2.34 4.38 -11.61
C LEU A 238 1.58 4.83 -10.36
N ALA A 239 1.99 4.37 -9.16
CA ALA A 239 1.42 4.84 -7.90
C ALA A 239 1.64 6.35 -7.70
N TRP A 240 2.82 6.88 -8.03
CA TRP A 240 3.08 8.31 -7.99
C TRP A 240 2.15 9.09 -8.95
N GLN A 241 2.00 8.62 -10.18
CA GLN A 241 1.14 9.27 -11.17
C GLN A 241 -0.34 9.28 -10.76
N PHE A 242 -0.84 8.15 -10.26
CA PHE A 242 -2.29 7.95 -10.05
C PHE A 242 -2.77 8.18 -8.62
N VAL A 243 -1.92 7.95 -7.61
CA VAL A 243 -2.28 8.14 -6.19
C VAL A 243 -1.83 9.51 -5.70
N LEU A 244 -0.65 9.96 -6.12
CA LEU A 244 -0.12 11.27 -5.76
C LEU A 244 -0.38 12.34 -6.84
N ASN A 245 -1.29 12.09 -7.79
CA ASN A 245 -1.67 13.02 -8.88
C ASN A 245 -0.47 13.64 -9.65
N GLY A 246 0.69 12.98 -9.68
CA GLY A 246 1.89 13.52 -10.30
C GLY A 246 2.48 14.75 -9.58
N GLU A 247 2.28 14.88 -8.26
CA GLU A 247 2.90 15.92 -7.44
C GLU A 247 4.42 16.03 -7.75
N PRO A 248 4.97 17.26 -7.80
CA PRO A 248 6.36 17.48 -8.21
C PRO A 248 7.33 16.65 -7.38
N LEU A 249 8.27 15.99 -8.07
CA LEU A 249 9.30 15.14 -7.46
C LEU A 249 10.27 15.98 -6.60
N LYS A 250 9.90 16.19 -5.35
CA LYS A 250 10.70 16.91 -4.34
C LYS A 250 10.70 16.15 -3.02
N GLY A 251 11.68 16.45 -2.16
CA GLY A 251 11.80 15.86 -0.83
C GLY A 251 11.83 14.34 -0.86
N THR A 252 11.06 13.70 0.04
CA THR A 252 11.04 12.25 0.25
C THR A 252 10.72 11.46 -1.01
N VAL A 253 9.79 11.92 -1.85
CA VAL A 253 9.40 11.22 -3.10
C VAL A 253 10.59 11.15 -4.07
N LEU A 254 11.31 12.26 -4.24
CA LEU A 254 12.50 12.31 -5.09
C LEU A 254 13.61 11.41 -4.54
N TYR A 255 13.92 11.51 -3.24
CA TYR A 255 14.95 10.68 -2.64
C TYR A 255 14.62 9.20 -2.75
N HIS A 256 13.36 8.81 -2.51
CA HIS A 256 12.91 7.43 -2.65
C HIS A 256 13.13 6.91 -4.08
N LEU A 257 12.73 7.69 -5.10
CA LEU A 257 12.93 7.33 -6.51
C LEU A 257 14.42 7.22 -6.89
N VAL A 258 15.25 8.15 -6.43
CA VAL A 258 16.70 8.15 -6.70
C VAL A 258 17.35 6.91 -6.09
N PHE A 259 17.11 6.63 -4.80
CA PHE A 259 17.69 5.46 -4.14
C PHE A 259 17.17 4.14 -4.72
N ALA A 260 15.89 4.07 -5.10
CA ALA A 260 15.34 2.91 -5.79
C ALA A 260 16.02 2.70 -7.16
N SER A 261 16.32 3.79 -7.88
CA SER A 261 16.94 3.73 -9.21
C SER A 261 18.41 3.29 -9.10
N VAL A 262 19.15 3.89 -8.16
CA VAL A 262 20.52 3.48 -7.84
C VAL A 262 20.57 2.02 -7.42
N THR A 263 19.68 1.57 -6.53
CA THR A 263 19.59 0.18 -6.11
C THR A 263 19.39 -0.75 -7.31
N THR A 264 18.46 -0.41 -8.21
CA THR A 264 18.19 -1.21 -9.41
C THR A 264 19.43 -1.36 -10.29
N LEU A 265 20.18 -0.26 -10.49
CA LEU A 265 21.44 -0.28 -11.25
C LEU A 265 22.52 -1.12 -10.55
N LEU A 266 22.64 -1.03 -9.21
CA LEU A 266 23.59 -1.83 -8.44
C LEU A 266 23.28 -3.33 -8.54
N LEU A 267 22.01 -3.73 -8.49
CA LEU A 267 21.61 -5.13 -8.66
C LEU A 267 22.02 -5.68 -10.03
N TRP A 268 21.73 -4.94 -11.11
CA TRP A 268 22.17 -5.31 -12.46
C TRP A 268 23.70 -5.32 -12.61
N GLY A 269 24.39 -4.37 -11.96
CA GLY A 269 25.85 -4.35 -11.89
C GLY A 269 26.42 -5.61 -11.23
N LEU A 270 25.85 -6.03 -10.09
CA LEU A 270 26.23 -7.26 -9.38
C LEU A 270 25.96 -8.52 -10.21
N VAL A 271 24.84 -8.58 -10.94
CA VAL A 271 24.57 -9.65 -11.90
C VAL A 271 25.65 -9.68 -12.99
N GLY A 272 25.99 -8.53 -13.57
CA GLY A 272 27.05 -8.41 -14.57
C GLY A 272 28.42 -8.88 -14.05
N LEU A 273 28.78 -8.50 -12.83
CA LEU A 273 30.00 -8.97 -12.16
C LEU A 273 30.01 -10.48 -11.98
N ARG A 274 28.86 -11.08 -11.61
CA ARG A 274 28.73 -12.54 -11.46
C ARG A 274 28.83 -13.29 -12.77
N VAL A 275 28.22 -12.77 -13.84
CA VAL A 275 28.34 -13.33 -15.19
C VAL A 275 29.81 -13.30 -15.64
N LYS A 276 30.50 -12.18 -15.41
CA LYS A 276 31.94 -12.05 -15.72
C LYS A 276 32.80 -13.02 -14.92
N GLN A 277 32.57 -13.14 -13.61
CA GLN A 277 33.29 -14.08 -12.74
C GLN A 277 33.15 -15.52 -13.20
N LYS A 278 31.93 -15.93 -13.59
CA LYS A 278 31.67 -17.26 -14.14
C LYS A 278 32.40 -17.48 -15.47
N ALA A 279 32.41 -16.49 -16.35
CA ALA A 279 33.10 -16.57 -17.63
C ALA A 279 34.62 -16.67 -17.49
N THR A 280 35.20 -16.02 -16.47
CA THR A 280 36.65 -16.04 -16.22
C THR A 280 37.10 -17.08 -15.18
N ALA A 281 36.19 -17.91 -14.68
CA ALA A 281 36.43 -18.88 -13.60
C ALA A 281 37.15 -18.26 -12.38
N SER A 282 36.82 -17.00 -12.06
CA SER A 282 37.47 -16.23 -10.98
C SER A 282 36.59 -16.16 -9.73
N SER A 283 37.23 -16.06 -8.56
CA SER A 283 36.53 -15.85 -7.29
C SER A 283 35.94 -14.43 -7.20
N PRO A 284 34.89 -14.21 -6.38
CA PRO A 284 34.33 -12.89 -6.16
C PRO A 284 35.38 -11.89 -5.65
N SER A 285 35.52 -10.75 -6.34
CA SER A 285 36.47 -9.71 -5.95
C SER A 285 35.98 -8.92 -4.73
N ALA A 286 36.90 -8.27 -4.01
CA ALA A 286 36.53 -7.35 -2.92
C ALA A 286 35.55 -6.26 -3.40
N PHE A 287 35.68 -5.82 -4.64
CA PHE A 287 34.76 -4.89 -5.28
C PHE A 287 33.31 -5.39 -5.32
N TYR A 288 33.08 -6.67 -5.62
CA TYR A 288 31.73 -7.26 -5.59
C TYR A 288 31.10 -7.15 -4.20
N TRP A 289 31.86 -7.45 -3.14
CA TRP A 289 31.37 -7.37 -1.76
C TRP A 289 31.07 -5.94 -1.33
N VAL A 290 31.92 -4.98 -1.71
CA VAL A 290 31.70 -3.55 -1.43
C VAL A 290 30.42 -3.06 -2.11
N ILE A 291 30.23 -3.37 -3.39
CA ILE A 291 29.01 -2.99 -4.12
C ILE A 291 27.77 -3.68 -3.53
N GLY A 292 27.88 -4.94 -3.11
CA GLY A 292 26.81 -5.64 -2.42
C GLY A 292 26.39 -4.97 -1.11
N LEU A 293 27.37 -4.54 -0.30
CA LEU A 293 27.10 -3.83 0.95
C LEU A 293 26.47 -2.45 0.71
N ILE A 294 26.96 -1.71 -0.30
CA ILE A 294 26.35 -0.43 -0.71
C ILE A 294 24.90 -0.67 -1.15
N GLY A 295 24.65 -1.71 -1.95
CA GLY A 295 23.30 -2.10 -2.36
C GLY A 295 22.38 -2.38 -1.17
N LEU A 296 22.87 -3.10 -0.16
CA LEU A 296 22.11 -3.37 1.07
C LEU A 296 21.75 -2.07 1.81
N ILE A 297 22.71 -1.14 1.95
CA ILE A 297 22.47 0.16 2.58
C ILE A 297 21.44 0.97 1.78
N CYS A 298 21.56 1.02 0.45
CA CYS A 298 20.60 1.70 -0.41
C CYS A 298 19.18 1.11 -0.27
N ILE A 299 19.04 -0.22 -0.17
CA ILE A 299 17.74 -0.87 0.06
C ILE A 299 17.13 -0.44 1.39
N LEU A 300 17.93 -0.43 2.47
CA LEU A 300 17.45 -0.01 3.79
C LEU A 300 16.97 1.44 3.78
N ILE A 301 17.73 2.35 3.15
CA ILE A 301 17.33 3.75 2.99
C ILE A 301 16.06 3.87 2.13
N THR A 302 16.00 3.14 1.01
CA THR A 302 14.81 3.14 0.13
C THR A 302 13.57 2.68 0.89
N GLY A 303 13.68 1.60 1.68
CA GLY A 303 12.62 1.09 2.52
C GLY A 303 12.17 2.07 3.60
N TYR A 304 13.12 2.73 4.28
CA TYR A 304 12.81 3.76 5.26
C TYR A 304 12.03 4.93 4.65
N LEU A 305 12.49 5.45 3.50
CA LEU A 305 11.81 6.52 2.77
C LEU A 305 10.42 6.07 2.27
N GLY A 306 10.29 4.82 1.81
CA GLY A 306 8.99 4.24 1.43
C GLY A 306 8.02 4.11 2.61
N GLY A 307 8.53 3.83 3.81
CA GLY A 307 7.76 3.83 5.06
C GLY A 307 7.22 5.22 5.41
N ILE A 308 8.00 6.29 5.18
CA ILE A 308 7.53 7.67 5.35
C ILE A 308 6.43 7.98 4.32
N LEU A 309 6.64 7.64 3.05
CA LEU A 309 5.66 7.90 1.98
C LEU A 309 4.33 7.15 2.15
N SER A 310 4.36 6.01 2.83
CA SER A 310 3.17 5.22 3.15
C SER A 310 2.52 5.60 4.48
N GLY A 311 3.09 6.56 5.23
CA GLY A 311 2.58 7.01 6.53
C GLY A 311 2.87 6.04 7.69
N VAL A 312 3.77 5.07 7.51
CA VAL A 312 4.15 4.08 8.53
C VAL A 312 5.17 4.66 9.53
N ASN A 313 6.03 5.57 9.07
CA ASN A 313 7.09 6.20 9.87
C ASN A 313 6.83 7.71 10.13
N GLY A 314 5.56 8.11 10.21
CA GLY A 314 5.12 9.51 10.37
C GLY A 314 4.78 9.87 11.81
#